data_AF-A0A813JXD9-F1
#
_entry.id   AF-A0A813JXD9-F1
#
_cell.length_a   1.000
_cell.length_b   1.000
_cell.length_c   1.000
_cell.angle_alpha   90.00
_cell.angle_beta   90.00
_cell.angle_gamma   90.00
#
_symmetry.space_group_name_H-M   'P 1'
#
loop_
_entity.id
_entity.type
_entity.pdbx_description
1 polymer ?
#
loop_
_entity_poly.entity_id
_entity_poly.type
_entity_poly.pdbx_seq_one_letter_code
_entity_poly.pdbx_strand_id
1 'polypeptide(L)'
;MSSGLVYLFEHPGNPAFPNFFVSLYFTLTTLTTVGFGDITPISAEGRFIVSVSILAGATLIPVQLSSLANSFGEELSDKNKATLPEIALGPWQCRHCNEPSHRADAAFCFRCGVALRPPVSTDATQDP
;
A
#
# COMPACT_ATOMS: atom_id res chain seq x y z
N MET A 1 -1.21 -11.02 -18.23
CA MET A 1 -2.47 -10.71 -18.94
C MET A 1 -2.30 -11.17 -20.39
N SER A 2 -2.88 -12.31 -20.78
CA SER A 2 -2.69 -12.91 -22.10
C SER A 2 -3.80 -12.48 -23.07
N SER A 3 -3.54 -11.41 -23.84
CA SER A 3 -4.47 -10.88 -24.85
C SER A 3 -4.91 -11.94 -25.88
N GLY A 4 -4.02 -12.89 -26.20
CA GLY A 4 -4.33 -14.01 -27.11
C GLY A 4 -5.36 -15.00 -26.54
N LEU A 5 -5.36 -15.26 -25.23
CA LEU A 5 -6.33 -16.17 -24.62
C LEU A 5 -7.73 -15.54 -24.61
N VAL A 6 -7.83 -14.27 -24.21
CA VAL A 6 -9.11 -13.54 -24.23
C VAL A 6 -9.67 -13.46 -25.66
N TYR A 7 -8.81 -13.19 -26.65
CA TYR A 7 -9.22 -13.18 -28.05
C TYR A 7 -9.77 -14.54 -28.51
N LEU A 8 -9.10 -15.65 -28.20
CA LEU A 8 -9.57 -16.97 -28.64
C LEU A 8 -10.95 -17.34 -28.06
N PHE A 9 -11.21 -16.99 -26.80
CA PHE A 9 -12.48 -17.32 -26.14
C PHE A 9 -13.62 -16.32 -26.43
N GLU A 10 -13.30 -15.05 -26.69
CA GLU A 10 -14.31 -14.01 -26.92
C GLU A 10 -14.58 -13.72 -28.41
N HIS A 11 -13.59 -13.88 -29.30
CA HIS A 11 -13.74 -13.58 -30.73
C HIS A 11 -14.90 -14.34 -31.43
N PRO A 12 -15.17 -15.63 -31.15
CA PRO A 12 -16.27 -16.32 -31.81
C PRO A 12 -17.67 -15.91 -31.33
N GLY A 13 -17.79 -15.30 -30.13
CA GLY A 13 -19.08 -15.01 -29.49
C GLY A 13 -19.37 -13.53 -29.28
N ASN A 14 -18.36 -12.66 -29.31
CA ASN A 14 -18.46 -11.28 -28.88
C ASN A 14 -18.01 -10.30 -29.98
N PRO A 15 -18.92 -9.49 -30.56
CA PRO A 15 -18.56 -8.48 -31.55
C PRO A 15 -17.69 -7.36 -30.96
N ALA A 16 -17.58 -7.23 -29.63
CA ALA A 16 -16.73 -6.25 -28.98
C ALA A 16 -15.22 -6.56 -29.11
N PHE A 17 -14.85 -7.77 -29.55
CA PHE A 17 -13.45 -8.15 -29.84
C PHE A 17 -13.23 -8.41 -31.34
N PRO A 18 -13.32 -7.38 -32.21
CA PRO A 18 -13.24 -7.56 -33.66
C PRO A 18 -11.81 -7.86 -34.15
N ASN A 19 -10.79 -7.34 -33.47
CA ASN A 19 -9.39 -7.46 -33.87
C ASN A 19 -8.50 -7.81 -32.67
N PHE A 20 -7.34 -8.41 -32.93
CA PHE A 20 -6.33 -8.68 -31.89
C PHE A 20 -5.93 -7.40 -31.13
N PHE A 21 -5.79 -6.27 -31.82
CA PHE A 21 -5.44 -4.98 -31.22
C PHE A 21 -6.44 -4.51 -30.16
N VAL A 22 -7.72 -4.85 -30.31
CA VAL A 22 -8.76 -4.53 -29.33
C VAL A 22 -8.60 -5.37 -28.06
N SER A 23 -8.24 -6.64 -28.22
CA SER A 23 -7.94 -7.54 -27.09
C SER A 23 -6.68 -7.11 -26.35
N LEU A 24 -5.69 -6.59 -27.09
CA LEU A 24 -4.48 -5.99 -26.53
C LEU A 24 -4.79 -4.69 -25.78
N TYR A 25 -5.65 -3.82 -26.31
CA TYR A 25 -6.12 -2.62 -25.62
C TYR A 25 -6.81 -2.95 -24.29
N PHE A 26 -7.75 -3.89 -24.30
CA PHE A 26 -8.41 -4.38 -23.08
C PHE A 26 -7.40 -4.92 -22.06
N THR A 27 -6.42 -5.68 -22.55
CA THR A 27 -5.35 -6.25 -21.73
C THR A 27 -4.45 -5.16 -21.12
N LEU A 28 -4.06 -4.15 -21.90
CA LEU A 28 -3.21 -3.06 -21.43
C LEU A 28 -3.92 -2.21 -20.38
N THR A 29 -5.17 -1.83 -20.63
CA THR A 29 -5.96 -1.02 -19.69
C THR A 29 -6.27 -1.75 -18.39
N THR A 30 -6.43 -3.08 -18.45
CA THR A 30 -6.55 -3.93 -17.27
C THR A 30 -5.22 -4.07 -16.54
N LEU A 31 -4.12 -4.25 -17.28
CA LEU A 31 -2.76 -4.36 -16.71
C LEU A 31 -2.34 -3.07 -16.01
N THR A 32 -2.67 -1.91 -16.58
CA THR A 32 -2.39 -0.61 -15.97
C THR A 32 -3.44 -0.20 -14.93
N THR A 33 -4.41 -1.08 -14.62
CA THR A 33 -5.51 -0.84 -13.69
C THR A 33 -6.40 0.39 -14.02
N VAL A 34 -6.34 0.87 -15.25
CA VAL A 34 -7.19 1.98 -15.73
C VAL A 34 -8.64 1.51 -15.90
N GLY A 35 -8.84 0.35 -16.54
CA GLY A 35 -10.13 -0.33 -16.61
C GLY A 35 -11.31 0.52 -17.08
N PHE A 36 -11.25 1.07 -18.30
CA PHE A 36 -12.33 1.92 -18.85
C PHE A 36 -13.71 1.24 -18.91
N GLY A 37 -13.75 -0.09 -19.00
CA GLY A 37 -15.00 -0.87 -19.01
C GLY A 37 -15.83 -0.71 -20.29
N ASP A 38 -15.28 -0.08 -21.33
CA ASP A 38 -15.87 0.07 -22.66
C ASP A 38 -16.00 -1.28 -23.39
N ILE A 39 -15.09 -2.20 -23.09
CA ILE A 39 -15.03 -3.54 -23.67
C ILE A 39 -14.94 -4.54 -22.54
N THR A 40 -15.85 -5.52 -22.52
CA THR A 40 -15.89 -6.54 -21.46
C THR A 40 -16.16 -7.93 -22.04
N PRO A 41 -15.57 -8.98 -21.43
CA PRO A 41 -15.87 -10.35 -21.82
C PRO A 41 -17.32 -10.70 -21.47
N ILE A 42 -18.02 -11.29 -22.43
CA ILE A 42 -19.39 -11.79 -22.21
C ILE A 42 -19.38 -13.30 -21.94
N SER A 43 -18.35 -14.02 -22.37
CA SER A 43 -18.23 -15.46 -22.13
C SER A 43 -17.95 -15.76 -20.67
N ALA A 44 -18.55 -16.84 -20.15
CA ALA A 44 -18.32 -17.30 -18.78
C ALA A 44 -16.84 -17.63 -18.53
N GLU A 45 -16.17 -18.24 -19.51
CA GLU A 45 -14.75 -18.59 -19.44
C GLU A 45 -13.87 -17.33 -19.49
N GLY A 46 -14.20 -16.37 -20.37
CA GLY A 46 -13.50 -15.09 -20.47
C GLY A 46 -13.59 -14.28 -19.18
N ARG A 47 -14.77 -14.25 -18.54
CA ARG A 47 -14.98 -13.60 -17.24
C ARG A 47 -14.14 -14.23 -16.14
N PHE A 48 -14.02 -15.55 -16.10
CA PHE A 48 -13.18 -16.22 -15.11
C PHE A 48 -11.71 -15.84 -15.27
N ILE A 49 -11.19 -15.87 -16.49
CA ILE A 49 -9.80 -15.49 -16.81
C ILE A 49 -9.54 -14.03 -16.42
N VAL A 50 -10.46 -13.12 -16.74
CA VAL A 50 -10.34 -11.70 -16.40
C VAL A 50 -10.40 -11.46 -14.89
N SER A 51 -11.23 -12.21 -14.17
CA SER A 51 -11.33 -12.10 -12.71
C SER A 51 -10.02 -12.49 -12.02
N VAL A 52 -9.45 -13.65 -12.39
CA VAL A 52 -8.14 -14.10 -11.88
C VAL A 52 -7.04 -13.11 -12.26
N SER A 53 -7.15 -12.56 -13.47
CA SER A 53 -6.21 -11.58 -13.99
C SER A 53 -6.19 -10.29 -13.17
N ILE A 54 -7.35 -9.75 -12.78
CA ILE A 54 -7.43 -8.55 -11.93
C ILE A 54 -6.76 -8.81 -10.57
N LEU A 55 -7.03 -9.98 -9.95
CA LEU A 55 -6.40 -10.35 -8.68
C LEU A 55 -4.87 -10.48 -8.80
N ALA A 56 -4.38 -11.07 -9.89
CA ALA A 56 -2.95 -11.15 -10.17
C ALA A 56 -2.34 -9.76 -10.42
N GLY A 57 -3.01 -8.87 -11.15
CA GLY A 57 -2.54 -7.50 -11.38
C GLY A 57 -2.44 -6.70 -10.08
N ALA A 58 -3.47 -6.78 -9.23
CA ALA A 58 -3.50 -6.07 -7.95
C ALA A 58 -2.38 -6.50 -6.99
N THR A 59 -1.92 -7.75 -7.08
CA THR A 59 -0.87 -8.28 -6.21
C THR A 59 0.53 -8.12 -6.81
N LEU A 60 0.69 -8.28 -8.12
CA LEU A 60 1.99 -8.21 -8.79
C LEU A 60 2.50 -6.77 -8.96
N ILE A 61 1.63 -5.82 -9.33
CA ILE A 61 2.05 -4.43 -9.58
C ILE A 61 2.72 -3.80 -8.34
N PRO A 62 2.15 -3.89 -7.12
CA PRO A 62 2.79 -3.34 -5.93
C PRO A 62 4.12 -4.02 -5.59
N VAL A 63 4.25 -5.33 -5.83
CA VAL A 63 5.49 -6.06 -5.58
C VAL A 63 6.61 -5.55 -6.48
N GLN A 64 6.33 -5.36 -7.77
CA GLN A 64 7.31 -4.81 -8.70
C GLN A 64 7.68 -3.37 -8.37
N LEU A 65 6.70 -2.54 -8.01
CA LEU A 65 6.94 -1.16 -7.57
C LEU A 65 7.76 -1.11 -6.28
N SER A 66 7.49 -1.99 -5.31
CA SER A 66 8.22 -2.06 -4.04
C SER A 66 9.67 -2.48 -4.25
N SER A 67 9.91 -3.48 -5.10
CA SER A 67 11.28 -3.90 -5.45
C SER A 67 12.05 -2.78 -6.13
N LEU A 68 11.41 -2.06 -7.05
CA LEU A 68 12.03 -0.93 -7.74
C LEU A 68 12.29 0.26 -6.80
N ALA A 69 11.33 0.57 -5.93
CA ALA A 69 11.45 1.60 -4.92
C ALA A 69 12.56 1.29 -3.90
N ASN A 70 12.80 0.02 -3.57
CA ASN A 70 13.93 -0.35 -2.72
C ASN A 70 15.26 -0.07 -3.43
N SER A 71 15.39 -0.42 -4.71
CA SER A 71 16.63 -0.20 -5.48
C SER A 71 16.96 1.29 -5.68
N PHE A 72 15.97 2.15 -5.93
CA PHE A 72 16.21 3.60 -6.01
C PHE A 72 16.22 4.27 -4.63
N GLY A 73 15.53 3.68 -3.67
CA GLY A 73 15.45 4.16 -2.29
C GLY A 73 16.78 4.03 -1.55
N GLU A 74 17.65 3.09 -1.93
CA GLU A 74 18.99 2.97 -1.35
C GLU A 74 19.87 4.21 -1.59
N GLU A 75 19.71 4.93 -2.70
CA GLU A 75 20.44 6.20 -2.96
C GLU A 75 19.88 7.39 -2.15
N LEU A 76 18.59 7.36 -1.81
CA LEU A 76 17.94 8.41 -1.01
C LEU A 76 17.88 8.08 0.50
N SER A 77 18.10 6.82 0.87
CA SER A 77 18.01 6.30 2.25
C SER A 77 19.36 6.30 2.97
N ASP A 78 20.25 7.23 2.66
CA ASP A 78 21.45 7.50 3.48
C ASP A 78 21.27 8.68 4.46
N LYS A 79 20.11 9.34 4.52
CA LYS A 79 19.91 10.50 5.44
C LYS A 79 18.65 10.56 6.26
N ASN A 80 17.73 9.62 6.13
CA ASN A 80 16.59 9.55 7.03
C ASN A 80 16.02 8.13 7.06
N LYS A 81 16.77 7.20 7.63
CA LYS A 81 16.14 6.25 8.55
C LYS A 81 15.58 7.07 9.72
N ALA A 82 14.50 7.82 9.47
CA ALA A 82 13.45 7.99 10.45
C ALA A 82 12.90 6.58 10.65
N THR A 83 13.70 5.77 11.35
CA THR A 83 13.22 4.73 12.25
C THR A 83 12.04 5.40 12.91
N LEU A 84 10.83 5.03 12.48
CA LEU A 84 9.64 5.39 13.24
C LEU A 84 10.04 5.06 14.68
N PRO A 85 10.13 6.05 15.58
CA PRO A 85 10.70 5.79 16.88
C PRO A 85 9.87 4.65 17.41
N GLU A 86 10.55 3.50 17.60
CA GLU A 86 10.03 2.35 18.32
C GLU A 86 9.20 2.97 19.42
N ILE A 87 7.88 2.72 19.44
CA ILE A 87 6.94 3.42 20.30
C ILE A 87 7.54 3.28 21.69
N ALA A 88 8.27 4.31 22.13
CA ALA A 88 9.22 4.17 23.21
C ALA A 88 8.34 4.29 24.43
N LEU A 89 7.76 3.16 24.81
CA LEU A 89 6.85 3.08 25.91
C LEU A 89 7.70 3.36 27.14
N GLY A 90 7.48 4.53 27.76
CA GLY A 90 8.16 4.87 29.00
C GLY A 90 7.81 3.82 30.06
N PRO A 91 8.74 3.44 30.96
CA PRO A 91 8.52 2.38 31.95
C PRO A 91 7.54 2.80 33.08
N TRP A 92 6.88 3.95 32.95
CA TRP A 92 6.11 4.57 34.02
C TRP A 92 4.61 4.25 33.86
N GLN A 93 4.04 3.67 34.91
CA GLN A 93 2.60 3.47 35.04
C GLN A 93 1.95 4.76 35.56
N CYS A 94 0.81 5.14 34.98
CA CYS A 94 0.06 6.28 35.48
C CYS A 94 -0.46 6.01 36.91
N ARG A 95 -0.14 6.88 37.87
CA ARG A 95 -0.55 6.68 39.28
C ARG A 95 -2.06 6.78 39.52
N HIS A 96 -2.81 7.35 38.58
CA HIS A 96 -4.25 7.58 38.72
C HIS A 96 -5.10 6.47 38.07
N CYS A 97 -4.76 6.05 36.85
CA CYS A 97 -5.53 5.02 36.11
C CYS A 97 -4.77 3.71 35.88
N ASN A 98 -3.52 3.62 36.33
CA ASN A 98 -2.64 2.46 36.21
C ASN A 98 -2.34 1.99 34.78
N GLU A 99 -2.49 2.89 33.80
CA GLU A 99 -2.15 2.59 32.41
C GLU A 99 -0.62 2.46 32.24
N PRO A 100 -0.09 1.36 31.69
CA PRO A 100 1.34 1.12 31.59
C PRO A 100 1.98 1.67 30.30
N SER A 101 1.19 1.95 29.27
CA SER A 101 1.69 2.25 27.92
C SER A 101 1.59 3.75 27.59
N HIS A 102 2.63 4.51 27.92
CA HIS A 102 2.75 5.93 27.57
C HIS A 102 3.93 6.16 26.64
N ARG A 103 3.81 7.07 25.67
CA ARG A 103 4.99 7.53 24.92
C ARG A 103 5.99 8.20 25.87
N ALA A 104 7.28 8.05 25.60
CA ALA A 104 8.36 8.61 26.41
C ALA A 104 8.26 10.14 26.61
N ASP A 105 7.68 10.85 25.65
CA ASP A 105 7.47 12.30 25.65
C ASP A 105 6.09 12.74 26.18
N ALA A 106 5.24 11.81 26.62
CA ALA A 106 3.89 12.13 27.06
C ALA A 106 3.90 12.93 28.38
N ALA A 107 3.54 14.22 28.30
CA ALA A 107 3.34 15.06 29.48
C ALA A 107 2.04 14.74 30.25
N PHE A 108 1.05 14.11 29.59
CA PHE A 108 -0.25 13.78 30.18
C PHE A 108 -0.67 12.36 29.82
N CYS A 109 -1.43 11.71 30.70
CA CYS A 109 -2.01 10.39 30.45
C CYS A 109 -3.17 10.49 29.45
N PHE A 110 -3.13 9.72 28.36
CA PHE A 110 -4.19 9.72 27.34
C PHE A 110 -5.55 9.19 27.86
N ARG A 111 -5.53 8.37 28.91
CA ARG A 111 -6.72 7.72 29.45
C ARG A 111 -7.42 8.53 30.54
N CYS A 112 -6.68 9.29 31.34
CA CYS A 112 -7.25 10.03 32.48
C CYS A 112 -6.88 11.51 32.55
N GLY A 113 -6.01 12.01 31.66
CA GLY A 113 -5.65 13.42 31.59
C GLY A 113 -4.73 13.94 32.71
N VAL A 114 -4.35 13.11 33.68
CA VAL A 114 -3.42 13.52 34.74
C VAL A 114 -2.03 13.78 34.16
N ALA A 115 -1.35 14.81 34.68
CA ALA A 115 0.03 15.10 34.32
C ALA A 115 0.94 13.93 34.72
N LEU A 116 1.71 13.45 33.76
CA LEU A 116 2.82 12.55 33.98
C LEU A 116 4.06 13.39 34.24
N ARG A 117 5.02 12.86 34.98
CA ARG A 117 6.31 13.54 35.21
C ARG A 117 7.32 13.00 34.19
N PRO A 118 7.49 13.61 33.01
CA PRO A 118 8.51 13.15 32.08
C PRO A 118 9.90 13.39 32.67
N PRO A 119 10.90 12.54 32.37
CA PRO A 119 12.29 12.85 32.68
C PRO A 119 12.70 14.11 31.90
N VAL A 120 13.40 15.01 32.57
CA VAL A 120 13.93 16.26 31.98
C VAL A 120 14.78 15.90 30.75
N SER A 121 14.29 16.22 29.55
CA SER A 121 15.12 16.22 28.36
C SER A 121 16.13 17.34 28.51
N THR A 122 17.38 16.99 28.81
CA THR A 122 18.53 17.88 28.71
C THR A 122 18.74 18.22 27.24
N ASP A 123 18.00 19.21 26.74
CA ASP A 123 18.34 19.93 25.52
C ASP A 123 17.72 21.33 25.59
N ALA A 124 18.23 22.13 26.53
CA ALA A 124 18.19 23.58 26.42
C ALA A 124 19.65 23.99 26.24
N THR A 125 19.97 24.25 24.98
CA THR A 125 21.12 25.00 24.52
C THR A 125 21.47 26.08 25.54
N GLN A 126 22.66 25.96 26.07
CA GLN A 126 23.38 27.07 26.65
C GLN A 126 23.53 28.12 25.55
N ASP A 127 22.90 29.28 25.73
CA ASP A 127 23.35 30.51 25.10
C ASP A 127 23.16 31.70 26.07
N PRO A 128 24.13 32.63 26.10
CA PRO A 128 24.43 33.56 27.20
C PRO A 128 23.48 34.75 27.36
#